data_AF-A0ABD3YEL4-F1
#
_entry.id   AF-A0ABD3YEL4-F1
#
_cell.length_a   1.000
_cell.length_b   1.000
_cell.length_c   1.000
_cell.angle_alpha   90.00
_cell.angle_beta   90.00
_cell.angle_gamma   90.00
#
_symmetry.space_group_name_H-M   'P 1'
#
loop_
_entity.id
_entity.type
_entity.pdbx_description
1 polymer ?
#
loop_
_entity_poly.entity_id
_entity_poly.type
_entity_poly.pdbx_seq_one_letter_code
_entity_poly.pdbx_strand_id
1 'polypeptide(L)' 'MTLYARIQDGKVFELFETDGDMAEVFHPALKWVEVPDEAEVFQDWLWSEEKGFMPPEPDNQA' A
#
# COMPACT_ATOMS: atom_id res chain seq x y z
N MET A 1 4.15 1.11 -15.85
CA MET A 1 4.13 0.33 -14.61
C MET A 1 3.63 1.21 -13.51
N THR A 2 2.51 0.82 -12.91
CA THR A 2 1.92 1.48 -11.74
C THR A 2 2.05 0.51 -10.58
N LEU A 3 2.56 1.02 -9.45
CA LEU A 3 2.71 0.25 -8.22
C LEU A 3 1.46 0.43 -7.37
N TYR A 4 0.95 -0.66 -6.80
CA TYR A 4 -0.18 -0.63 -5.90
C TYR A 4 0.14 -1.36 -4.61
N ALA A 5 -0.36 -0.80 -3.51
CA ALA A 5 -0.26 -1.37 -2.19
C ALA A 5 -1.59 -1.98 -1.78
N ARG A 6 -1.58 -3.26 -1.41
CA ARG A 6 -2.72 -3.89 -0.75
C ARG A 6 -2.75 -3.48 0.70
N ILE A 7 -3.85 -2.86 1.12
CA ILE A 7 -4.08 -2.47 2.51
C ILE A 7 -4.89 -3.56 3.22
N GLN A 8 -4.32 -4.09 4.29
CA GLN A 8 -4.96 -5.04 5.20
C GLN A 8 -4.75 -4.58 6.64
N ASP A 9 -5.83 -4.48 7.42
CA ASP A 9 -5.78 -4.02 8.82
C ASP A 9 -5.05 -2.67 9.00
N GLY A 10 -5.19 -1.77 8.02
CA GLY A 10 -4.55 -0.44 8.02
C GLY A 10 -3.06 -0.44 7.68
N LYS A 11 -2.52 -1.57 7.20
CA LYS A 11 -1.12 -1.73 6.82
C LYS A 11 -0.97 -2.19 5.38
N VAL A 12 0.16 -1.84 4.76
CA VAL A 12 0.60 -2.38 3.49
C VAL A 12 0.97 -3.85 3.69
N PHE A 13 0.13 -4.74 3.19
CA PHE A 13 0.37 -6.18 3.24
C PHE A 13 1.29 -6.64 2.11
N GLU A 14 1.05 -6.17 0.89
CA GLU A 14 1.87 -6.50 -0.27
C GLU A 14 1.87 -5.35 -1.29
N LEU A 15 2.90 -5.35 -2.13
CA LEU A 15 3.07 -4.42 -3.23
C LEU A 15 2.99 -5.20 -4.53
N PHE A 16 2.24 -4.68 -5.50
CA PHE A 16 2.06 -5.30 -6.79
C PHE A 16 2.23 -4.26 -7.89
N GLU A 17 3.15 -4.51 -8.80
CA GLU A 17 3.44 -3.65 -9.95
C GLU A 17 2.78 -4.24 -11.20
N THR A 18 2.08 -3.39 -11.97
CA THR A 18 1.44 -3.83 -13.21
C THR A 18 1.36 -2.71 -14.23
N ASP A 19 1.22 -3.08 -15.51
CA ASP A 19 1.03 -2.14 -16.62
C ASP A 19 -0.44 -1.98 -17.04
N GLY A 20 -1.37 -2.67 -16.37
CA GLY A 20 -2.81 -2.65 -16.68
C GLY A 20 -3.68 -1.96 -15.64
N ASP A 21 -4.88 -1.51 -16.03
CA ASP A 21 -5.90 -1.00 -15.12
C ASP A 21 -6.32 -2.08 -14.10
N MET A 22 -5.93 -1.89 -12.84
CA MET A 22 -6.21 -2.81 -11.73
C MET A 22 -7.70 -3.01 -11.43
N ALA A 23 -8.58 -2.19 -12.01
CA ALA A 23 -10.02 -2.22 -11.75
C ALA A 23 -10.70 -3.54 -12.16
N GLU A 24 -10.09 -4.36 -13.03
CA GLU A 24 -10.72 -5.59 -13.54
C GLU A 24 -10.29 -6.89 -12.81
N VAL A 25 -9.32 -6.85 -11.90
CA VAL A 25 -8.63 -8.08 -11.42
C VAL A 25 -8.70 -8.35 -9.91
N PHE A 26 -9.13 -7.41 -9.07
CA PHE A 26 -9.11 -7.62 -7.62
C PHE A 26 -10.46 -7.99 -7.02
N HIS A 27 -10.41 -8.87 -6.00
CA HIS A 27 -11.58 -9.17 -5.18
C HIS A 27 -12.10 -7.87 -4.53
N PRO A 28 -13.43 -7.62 -4.55
CA PRO A 28 -14.02 -6.39 -3.99
C PRO A 28 -13.82 -6.25 -2.47
N ALA A 29 -13.35 -7.30 -1.79
CA ALA A 29 -13.00 -7.29 -0.38
C ALA A 29 -11.58 -6.75 -0.11
N LEU A 30 -10.72 -6.64 -1.12
CA LEU A 30 -9.34 -6.18 -0.97
C LEU A 30 -9.25 -4.68 -1.27
N LYS A 31 -8.61 -3.93 -0.38
CA LYS A 31 -8.33 -2.51 -0.60
C LYS A 31 -6.98 -2.37 -1.27
N TRP A 32 -6.96 -1.86 -2.49
CA TRP A 32 -5.74 -1.53 -3.23
C TRP A 32 -5.64 -0.02 -3.36
N VAL A 33 -4.46 0.51 -3.12
CA VAL A 33 -4.17 1.94 -3.20
C VAL A 33 -2.97 2.14 -4.10
N GLU A 34 -3.12 3.00 -5.09
CA GLU A 34 -2.03 3.39 -5.99
C GLU A 34 -0.91 4.05 -5.17
N VAL A 35 0.32 3.59 -5.40
CA VAL A 35 1.52 4.19 -4.84
C VAL A 35 2.00 5.26 -5.83
N PRO A 36 2.16 6.52 -5.39
CA PRO A 36 2.71 7.56 -6.26
C PRO A 36 4.09 7.17 -6.78
N ASP A 37 4.40 7.41 -8.05
CA ASP A 37 5.68 7.04 -8.68
C ASP A 37 6.92 7.57 -7.93
N GLU A 38 6.80 8.71 -7.24
CA GLU A 38 7.88 9.34 -6.48
C GLU A 38 7.95 8.88 -5.01
N ALA A 39 7.02 8.04 -4.55
CA ALA A 39 6.93 7.59 -3.17
C ALA A 39 7.53 6.19 -2.98
N GLU A 40 8.54 6.08 -2.13
CA GLU A 40 9.03 4.78 -1.67
C GLU A 40 8.10 4.24 -0.57
N VAL A 41 7.28 3.25 -0.92
CA VAL A 41 6.42 2.52 0.03
C VAL A 41 6.94 1.10 0.16
N PHE A 42 6.95 0.57 1.39
CA PHE A 42 7.35 -0.81 1.67
C PHE A 42 6.22 -1.58 2.36
N GLN A 43 6.36 -2.89 2.41
CA GLN A 43 5.51 -3.74 3.25
C GLN A 43 5.60 -3.30 4.71
N ASP A 44 4.55 -3.56 5.49
CA ASP A 44 4.36 -3.14 6.89
C ASP A 44 4.19 -1.64 7.14
N TRP A 45 4.22 -0.81 6.10
CA TRP A 45 3.87 0.61 6.23
C TRP A 45 2.41 0.79 6.66
N LEU A 46 2.15 1.81 7.47
CA LEU A 46 0.80 2.19 7.84
C LEU A 46 0.16 2.97 6.70
N TRP A 47 -1.15 2.78 6.49
CA TRP A 47 -1.90 3.56 5.52
C TRP A 47 -3.15 4.17 6.16
N SER A 48 -3.40 5.44 5.87
CA SER A 48 -4.56 6.18 6.35
C SER A 48 -5.09 7.13 5.29
N GLU A 49 -6.41 7.26 5.18
CA GLU A 49 -7.04 8.15 4.19
C GLU A 49 -6.66 9.63 4.37
N GLU A 50 -6.37 10.04 5.61
CA GLU A 50 -6.00 11.42 5.94
C GLU A 50 -4.51 11.73 5.72
N LYS A 51 -3.62 10.75 5.94
CA LYS A 51 -2.16 10.95 5.98
C LYS A 51 -1.41 10.26 4.84
N GLY A 52 -2.05 9.35 4.12
CA GLY A 52 -1.40 8.50 3.12
C GLY A 52 -0.56 7.39 3.75
N PHE A 53 0.50 7.00 3.04
CA PHE A 53 1.46 6.00 3.49
C PHE A 53 2.40 6.59 4.53
N MET A 54 2.58 5.88 5.64
CA MET A 54 3.47 6.26 6.72
C MET A 54 4.40 5.09 7.04
N PRO A 55 5.69 5.34 7.30
CA PRO A 55 6.59 4.29 7.76
C PRO A 55 6.07 3.68 9.07
N PRO A 56 6.29 2.38 9.31
CA PRO A 56 6.01 1.81 10.62
C PRO A 56 6.82 2.57 11.68
N GLU A 57 6.24 2.77 12.87
CA GLU A 57 6.99 3.37 13.97
C GLU A 57 8.27 2.55 14.20
N PRO A 58 9.45 3.19 14.33
CA PRO A 58 10.66 2.47 14.64
C PRO A 58 10.38 1.66 15.90
N ASP A 59 10.55 0.35 15.81
CA ASP A 59 10.34 -0.58 16.92
C ASP A 59 11.26 -0.12 18.05
N ASN A 60 10.70 0.66 18.97
CA ASN A 60 11.43 1.27 20.07
C ASN A 60 11.58 0.17 21.13
N GLN A 61 12.31 -0.89 20.78
CA GLN A 61 12.76 -1.91 21.73
C GLN A 61 13.76 -1.22 22.65
N ALA A 62 13.22 -0.68 23.74
CA ALA A 62 13.95 -0.24 24.91
C ALA A 62 14.51 -1.45 25.69
#